data_AF-A0A2Y9JZ31-F1
#
_entry.id   AF-A0A2Y9JZ31-F1
#
_cell.length_a   1.000
_cell.length_b   1.000
_cell.length_c   1.000
_cell.angle_alpha   90.00
_cell.angle_beta   90.00
_cell.angle_gamma   90.00
#
_symmetry.space_group_name_H-M   'P 1'
#
loop_
_entity.id
_entity.type
_entity.pdbx_description
1 polymer ?
#
loop_
_entity_poly.entity_id
_entity_poly.type
_entity_poly.pdbx_seq_one_letter_code
_entity_poly.pdbx_strand_id
1 'polypeptide(L)'
;MGSKGGFILLLILAVLCRSGHSLTCYTCIDNETCNKTAVCSVNHDACLLVKADPRLFYRQCWKFDDCSYLSISKALGLKKLEYSCCQKDLCNGSARVSGMTALMLFPLLAAALTLCL
;
A
#
# COMPACT_ATOMS: atom_id res chain seq x y z
N MET A 1 -44.24 18.94 -3.60
CA MET A 1 -42.86 18.88 -4.14
C MET A 1 -42.00 18.16 -3.12
N GLY A 2 -41.88 16.84 -3.25
CA GLY A 2 -41.16 16.00 -2.29
C GLY A 2 -39.66 16.04 -2.57
N SER A 3 -38.89 16.53 -1.60
CA SER A 3 -37.42 16.57 -1.63
C SER A 3 -36.83 15.15 -1.66
N LYS A 4 -36.81 14.53 -2.85
CA LYS A 4 -36.15 13.24 -3.11
C LYS A 4 -34.65 13.40 -3.40
N GLY A 5 -34.21 14.63 -3.72
CA GLY A 5 -32.82 14.91 -4.09
C GLY A 5 -31.84 14.94 -2.92
N GLY A 6 -32.27 15.40 -1.73
CA GLY A 6 -31.39 15.51 -0.56
C GLY A 6 -30.94 14.15 -0.01
N PHE A 7 -31.84 13.16 -0.02
CA PHE A 7 -31.52 11.80 0.43
C PHE A 7 -30.55 11.07 -0.49
N ILE A 8 -30.67 11.26 -1.81
CA ILE A 8 -29.72 10.69 -2.76
C ILE A 8 -28.34 11.34 -2.63
N LEU A 9 -28.28 12.66 -2.41
CA LEU A 9 -27.03 13.38 -2.18
C LEU A 9 -26.31 12.87 -0.91
N LEU A 10 -27.04 12.67 0.19
CA LEU A 10 -26.52 12.12 1.44
C LEU A 10 -25.99 10.68 1.30
N LEU A 11 -26.69 9.85 0.52
CA LEU A 11 -26.25 8.48 0.23
C LEU A 11 -24.95 8.43 -0.60
N ILE A 12 -24.77 9.38 -1.53
CA ILE A 12 -23.52 9.49 -2.31
C ILE A 12 -22.36 9.89 -1.39
N LEU A 13 -22.54 10.87 -0.49
CA LEU A 13 -21.50 11.29 0.46
C LEU A 13 -21.08 10.17 1.44
N ALA A 14 -22.00 9.30 1.86
CA ALA A 14 -21.70 8.17 2.75
C ALA A 14 -20.83 7.08 2.08
N VAL A 15 -20.90 6.95 0.75
CA VAL A 15 -20.04 6.02 -0.03
C VAL A 15 -18.58 6.51 -0.07
N LEU A 16 -18.31 7.79 0.22
CA LEU A 16 -16.95 8.34 0.32
C LEU A 16 -16.28 8.11 1.69
N CYS A 17 -16.79 7.21 2.55
CA CYS A 17 -16.11 6.79 3.78
C CYS A 17 -14.84 5.99 3.42
N ARG A 18 -13.82 6.67 2.88
CA ARG A 18 -12.45 6.18 2.80
C ARG A 18 -11.93 6.26 4.22
N SER A 19 -12.10 5.17 4.98
CA SER A 19 -11.41 4.96 6.23
C SER A 19 -9.94 5.29 5.98
N GLY A 20 -9.49 6.44 6.47
CA GLY A 20 -8.12 6.90 6.32
C GLY A 20 -7.23 6.04 7.20
N HIS A 21 -7.08 4.76 6.84
CA HIS A 21 -6.17 3.86 7.51
C HIS A 21 -4.77 4.35 7.18
N SER A 22 -4.10 4.89 8.19
CA SER A 22 -2.74 5.36 8.03
C SER A 22 -1.83 4.14 7.96
N LEU A 23 -1.36 3.81 6.76
CA LEU A 23 -0.47 2.68 6.53
C LEU A 23 0.85 2.89 7.26
N THR A 24 1.34 1.90 7.99
CA THR A 24 2.64 1.94 8.67
C THR A 24 3.61 0.98 8.00
N CYS A 25 4.81 1.44 7.65
CA CYS A 25 5.81 0.61 6.96
C CYS A 25 7.16 0.66 7.68
N TYR A 26 8.03 -0.31 7.41
CA TYR A 26 9.44 -0.19 7.76
C TYR A 26 10.13 0.86 6.88
N THR A 27 10.97 1.70 7.49
CA THR A 27 11.71 2.78 6.80
C THR A 27 13.19 2.78 7.17
N CYS A 28 14.04 2.33 6.25
CA CYS A 28 15.47 2.14 6.48
C CYS A 28 16.19 1.77 5.17
N ILE A 29 17.51 1.94 5.20
CA ILE A 29 18.43 1.37 4.24
C ILE A 29 19.41 0.53 5.05
N ASP A 30 19.41 -0.78 4.86
CA ASP A 30 20.16 -1.71 5.69
C ASP A 30 20.61 -2.95 4.91
N ASN A 31 21.55 -3.70 5.49
CA ASN A 31 22.11 -4.92 4.91
C ASN A 31 21.66 -6.18 5.67
N GLU A 32 20.97 -6.04 6.82
CA GLU A 32 20.68 -7.16 7.74
C GLU A 32 19.32 -7.02 8.45
N THR A 33 19.13 -5.99 9.27
CA THR A 33 17.92 -5.82 10.07
C THR A 33 17.39 -4.38 10.05
N CYS A 34 16.07 -4.27 9.97
CA CYS A 34 15.35 -3.00 9.99
C CYS A 34 14.25 -3.00 11.05
N ASN A 35 14.42 -2.16 12.07
CA ASN A 35 13.45 -2.02 13.15
C ASN A 35 12.76 -0.63 13.16
N LYS A 36 13.16 0.26 12.25
CA LYS A 36 12.57 1.59 12.14
C LYS A 36 11.26 1.52 11.36
N THR A 37 10.19 2.02 11.95
CA THR A 37 8.87 2.13 11.33
C THR A 37 8.46 3.59 11.20
N ALA A 38 7.64 3.88 10.19
CA ALA A 38 7.01 5.18 10.05
C ALA A 38 5.60 5.03 9.51
N VAL A 39 4.74 5.95 9.95
CA VAL A 39 3.40 6.12 9.39
C VAL A 39 3.53 6.84 8.05
N CYS A 40 2.99 6.26 7.00
CA CYS A 40 3.01 6.81 5.66
C CYS A 40 2.10 8.03 5.55
N SER A 41 2.52 8.99 4.71
CA SER A 41 1.67 10.15 4.41
C SER A 41 0.50 9.73 3.53
N VAL A 42 -0.54 10.57 3.49
CA VAL A 42 -1.77 10.35 2.69
C VAL A 42 -1.55 10.03 1.21
N ASN A 43 -0.40 10.40 0.65
CA ASN A 43 -0.05 10.14 -0.76
C ASN A 43 0.73 8.83 -0.97
N HIS A 44 1.09 8.13 0.10
CA HIS A 44 1.84 6.88 0.07
C HIS A 44 0.98 5.77 0.65
N ASP A 45 0.38 5.00 -0.25
CA ASP A 45 -0.57 3.94 0.04
C ASP A 45 0.05 2.53 -0.08
N ALA A 46 1.37 2.42 -0.12
CA ALA A 46 2.10 1.16 -0.17
C ALA A 46 3.37 1.16 0.68
N CYS A 47 3.79 -0.02 1.14
CA CYS A 47 5.13 -0.27 1.62
C CYS A 47 5.98 -0.85 0.49
N LEU A 48 7.17 -0.29 0.27
CA LEU A 48 8.15 -0.78 -0.68
C LEU A 48 9.27 -1.55 0.04
N LEU A 49 9.70 -2.64 -0.58
CA LEU A 49 10.96 -3.34 -0.32
C LEU A 49 11.72 -3.44 -1.64
N VAL A 50 12.96 -2.96 -1.67
CA VAL A 50 13.89 -3.12 -2.80
C VAL A 50 15.10 -3.89 -2.33
N LYS A 51 15.59 -4.81 -3.15
CA LYS A 51 16.89 -5.47 -3.00
C LYS A 51 17.80 -4.96 -4.12
N ALA A 52 18.88 -4.30 -3.75
CA ALA A 52 19.88 -3.77 -4.66
C ALA A 52 21.19 -4.57 -4.54
N ASP A 53 21.96 -4.60 -5.62
CA ASP A 53 23.31 -5.19 -5.63
C ASP A 53 24.36 -4.14 -5.22
N PRO A 54 25.34 -4.48 -4.35
CA PRO A 54 25.51 -5.74 -3.62
C PRO A 54 24.78 -5.73 -2.25
N ARG A 55 23.72 -6.55 -2.12
CA ARG A 55 22.95 -6.89 -0.90
C ARG A 55 22.30 -5.75 -0.09
N LEU A 56 22.09 -4.57 -0.67
CA LEU A 56 21.46 -3.47 0.06
C LEU A 56 19.92 -3.54 -0.02
N PHE A 57 19.23 -3.44 1.12
CA PHE A 57 17.77 -3.40 1.17
C PHE A 57 17.27 -1.98 1.42
N TYR A 58 16.30 -1.54 0.61
CA TYR A 58 15.58 -0.28 0.84
C TYR A 58 14.16 -0.61 1.27
N ARG A 59 13.73 -0.06 2.41
CA ARG A 59 12.37 -0.17 2.90
C ARG A 59 11.85 1.24 3.13
N GLN A 60 10.68 1.55 2.56
CA GLN A 60 10.07 2.86 2.74
C GLN A 60 8.57 2.85 2.39
N CYS A 61 7.87 3.90 2.79
CA CYS A 61 6.56 4.24 2.24
C CYS A 61 6.70 4.58 0.75
N TRP A 62 5.72 4.17 -0.05
CA TRP A 62 5.69 4.31 -1.49
C TRP A 62 4.27 4.57 -1.99
N LYS A 63 4.14 4.98 -3.24
CA LYS A 63 2.86 5.07 -3.93
C LYS A 63 2.65 3.79 -4.75
N PHE A 64 1.52 3.12 -4.58
CA PHE A 64 1.25 1.86 -5.25
C PHE A 64 1.25 2.01 -6.78
N ASP A 65 0.72 3.12 -7.29
CA ASP A 65 0.76 3.48 -8.72
C ASP A 65 2.20 3.56 -9.27
N ASP A 66 3.17 3.93 -8.42
CA ASP A 66 4.59 4.04 -8.78
C ASP A 66 5.36 2.74 -8.48
N CYS A 67 4.69 1.63 -8.19
CA CYS A 67 5.30 0.33 -7.95
C CYS A 67 5.76 -0.34 -9.26
N SER A 68 6.70 0.29 -9.96
CA SER A 68 7.28 -0.21 -11.20
C SER A 68 8.81 -0.16 -11.16
N TYR A 69 9.45 -1.07 -11.88
CA TYR A 69 10.91 -1.06 -12.02
C TYR A 69 11.44 0.31 -12.46
N LEU A 70 10.82 0.95 -13.46
CA LEU A 70 11.27 2.22 -14.02
C LEU A 70 11.15 3.37 -13.01
N SER A 71 10.01 3.46 -12.31
CA SER A 71 9.78 4.49 -11.28
C SER A 71 10.78 4.33 -10.13
N ILE A 72 10.95 3.11 -9.63
CA ILE A 72 11.81 2.81 -8.48
C ILE A 72 13.30 2.99 -8.84
N SER A 73 13.74 2.47 -9.99
CA SER A 73 15.12 2.62 -10.45
C SER A 73 15.51 4.08 -10.64
N LYS A 74 14.62 4.88 -11.24
CA LYS A 74 14.82 6.32 -11.42
C LYS A 74 14.87 7.06 -10.08
N ALA A 75 13.95 6.77 -9.17
CA ALA A 75 13.86 7.45 -7.89
C ALA A 75 15.02 7.11 -6.93
N LEU A 76 15.49 5.86 -6.93
CA LEU A 76 16.58 5.39 -6.08
C LEU A 76 17.96 5.43 -6.76
N GLY A 77 18.04 5.74 -8.05
CA GLY A 77 19.30 5.74 -8.81
C GLY A 77 19.91 4.34 -9.00
N LEU A 78 19.09 3.28 -8.98
CA LEU A 78 19.54 1.89 -8.99
C LEU A 78 19.46 1.29 -10.41
N LYS A 79 20.55 0.65 -10.87
CA LYS A 79 20.59 0.01 -12.19
C LYS A 79 20.08 -1.43 -12.20
N LYS A 80 20.18 -2.15 -11.09
CA LYS A 80 19.75 -3.53 -10.96
C LYS A 80 19.11 -3.70 -9.59
N LEU A 81 17.84 -4.09 -9.60
CA LEU A 81 17.03 -4.18 -8.40
C LEU A 81 15.93 -5.24 -8.54
N GLU A 82 15.58 -5.86 -7.42
CA GLU A 82 14.31 -6.56 -7.22
C GLU A 82 13.43 -5.71 -6.32
N TYR A 83 12.11 -5.69 -6.55
CA TYR A 83 11.20 -4.92 -5.71
C TYR A 83 9.91 -5.69 -5.41
N SER A 84 9.26 -5.30 -4.32
CA SER A 84 7.90 -5.73 -3.96
C SER A 84 7.17 -4.59 -3.26
N CYS A 85 5.89 -4.40 -3.58
CA CYS A 85 5.01 -3.49 -2.86
C CYS A 85 3.80 -4.21 -2.27
N CYS A 86 3.27 -3.68 -1.18
CA CYS A 86 2.11 -4.22 -0.48
C CYS A 86 1.40 -3.11 0.32
N GLN A 87 0.11 -3.27 0.60
CA GLN A 87 -0.73 -2.22 1.23
C GLN A 87 -1.26 -2.64 2.61
N LYS A 88 -0.41 -3.32 3.39
CA LYS A 88 -0.72 -3.78 4.75
C LYS A 88 0.38 -3.31 5.71
N ASP A 89 0.02 -3.00 6.95
CA ASP A 89 1.00 -2.55 7.93
C ASP A 89 2.17 -3.53 8.05
N LEU A 90 3.38 -2.97 8.01
CA LEU A 90 4.66 -3.63 8.21
C LEU A 90 4.92 -4.80 7.24
N CYS A 91 4.20 -4.86 6.11
CA CYS A 91 4.29 -5.95 5.15
C CYS A 91 5.65 -6.02 4.42
N ASN A 92 6.40 -4.92 4.40
CA ASN A 92 7.76 -4.85 3.87
C ASN A 92 8.84 -5.31 4.87
N GLY A 93 8.46 -6.05 5.94
CA GLY A 93 9.39 -6.57 6.95
C GLY A 93 10.17 -7.82 6.54
N SER A 94 9.66 -8.62 5.61
CA SER A 94 10.34 -9.83 5.12
C SER A 94 10.53 -9.76 3.61
N ALA A 95 11.71 -10.16 3.14
CA ALA A 95 11.98 -10.43 1.73
C ALA A 95 11.24 -11.69 1.23
N ARG A 96 9.95 -11.82 1.53
CA ARG A 96 9.10 -12.79 0.84
C ARG A 96 8.80 -12.16 -0.51
N VAL A 97 9.53 -12.64 -1.52
CA VAL A 97 9.24 -12.40 -2.93
C VAL A 97 7.73 -12.57 -3.10
N SER A 98 7.02 -11.46 -3.25
CA SER A 98 5.60 -11.46 -3.59
C SER A 98 5.53 -11.83 -5.06
N GLY A 99 5.77 -13.11 -5.33
CA GLY A 99 5.44 -13.75 -6.58
C GLY A 99 3.94 -13.70 -6.68
N MET A 100 3.46 -12.80 -7.53
CA MET A 100 2.14 -12.74 -8.12
C MET A 100 1.45 -14.11 -8.09
N THR A 101 0.70 -14.37 -7.03
CA THR A 101 -0.28 -15.46 -6.97
C THR A 101 -1.53 -14.85 -6.38
N ALA A 102 -2.14 -13.96 -7.17
CA ALA A 102 -3.53 -13.60 -7.01
C ALA A 102 -4.38 -14.83 -7.37
N LEU A 103 -4.45 -15.81 -6.48
CA LEU A 103 -5.58 -16.73 -6.48
C LEU A 103 -6.75 -15.98 -5.85
N MET A 104 -7.40 -15.19 -6.70
CA MET A 104 -8.75 -14.67 -6.48
C MET A 104 -9.71 -15.86 -6.46
N LEU A 105 -9.84 -16.50 -5.30
CA LEU A 105 -11.05 -17.24 -4.98
C LEU A 105 -11.96 -16.26 -4.26
N PHE A 106 -12.86 -15.65 -5.03
CA PHE A 106 -14.02 -14.95 -4.50
C PHE A 106 -14.97 -15.98 -3.87
N PRO A 107 -15.38 -15.83 -2.60
CA PRO A 107 -16.73 -16.14 -2.21
C PRO A 107 -17.55 -14.85 -2.26
N LEU A 108 -18.57 -14.88 -3.10
CA LEU A 108 -19.68 -13.94 -3.14
C LEU A 108 -20.42 -13.92 -1.78
N LEU A 109 -20.85 -12.71 -1.38
CA LEU A 109 -21.78 -12.35 -0.28
C LEU A 109 -21.28 -12.46 1.16
N ALA A 110 -21.20 -11.32 1.87
CA ALA A 110 -22.33 -10.82 2.67
C ALA A 110 -22.03 -9.49 3.37
N ALA A 111 -23.06 -8.65 3.41
CA ALA A 111 -23.30 -7.55 4.35
C ALA A 111 -22.43 -6.28 4.21
N ALA A 112 -23.02 -5.31 3.52
CA ALA A 112 -22.72 -3.88 3.56
C ALA A 112 -23.02 -3.22 4.94
N LEU A 113 -22.57 -3.81 6.06
CA LEU A 113 -22.93 -3.38 7.43
C LEU A 113 -21.73 -3.13 8.35
N THR A 114 -20.58 -2.74 7.82
CA THR A 114 -19.43 -2.26 8.61
C THR A 114 -18.79 -1.02 7.98
N LEU A 115 -19.62 -0.15 7.39
CA LEU A 115 -19.13 0.92 6.51
C LEU A 115 -18.60 2.20 7.19
N CYS A 116 -18.70 2.38 8.50
CA CYS A 116 -17.92 3.40 9.24
C CYS A 116 -17.93 3.09 10.76
N LEU A 117 -17.06 2.19 11.24
CA LEU A 117 -16.68 2.15 12.67
C LEU A 117 -15.16 2.08 12.81
#